data_AF-A0A4R0I7W6-F1
#
_entry.id   AF-A0A4R0I7W6-F1
#
_cell.length_a   1.000
_cell.length_b   1.000
_cell.length_c   1.000
_cell.angle_alpha   90.00
_cell.angle_beta   90.00
_cell.angle_gamma   90.00
#
_symmetry.space_group_name_H-M   'P 1'
#
loop_
_entity.id
_entity.type
_entity.pdbx_description
1 polymer ?
#
loop_
_entity_poly.entity_id
_entity_poly.type
_entity_poly.pdbx_seq_one_letter_code
_entity_poly.pdbx_strand_id
1 'polypeptide(L)' 'MPYEPCRYARRWPDLFDQLDDEQKQRVSDALANNRLEGWEPGRDDVADLIDRELGRIDTAEYIRRTLSKVTGGGPA' A
#
# COMPACT_ATOMS: atom_id res chain seq x y z
N MET A 1 6.98 15.80 -13.58
CA MET A 1 6.00 15.03 -14.37
C MET A 1 4.69 15.03 -13.60
N PRO A 2 3.53 15.25 -14.25
CA PRO A 2 2.25 15.11 -13.55
C PRO A 2 2.06 13.67 -13.07
N TYR A 3 1.55 13.49 -11.86
CA TYR A 3 1.25 12.17 -11.32
C TYR A 3 0.12 11.51 -12.14
N GLU A 4 0.39 10.34 -12.71
CA GLU A 4 -0.65 9.50 -13.31
C GLU A 4 -1.19 8.53 -12.25
N PRO A 5 -2.48 8.64 -11.87
CA PRO A 5 -3.04 7.79 -10.83
C PRO A 5 -3.04 6.33 -11.26
N CYS A 6 -2.28 5.53 -10.53
CA CYS A 6 -2.25 4.08 -10.73
C CYS A 6 -3.64 3.48 -10.45
N ARG A 7 -3.86 2.22 -10.87
CA ARG A 7 -5.16 1.55 -10.67
C ARG A 7 -5.66 1.59 -9.22
N TYR A 8 -4.75 1.61 -8.24
CA TYR A 8 -5.08 1.66 -6.82
C TYR A 8 -5.52 3.05 -6.37
N ALA A 9 -4.85 4.11 -6.85
CA ALA A 9 -5.30 5.48 -6.64
C ALA A 9 -6.68 5.74 -7.27
N ARG A 10 -6.99 5.08 -8.39
CA ARG A 10 -8.35 5.12 -9.00
C ARG A 10 -9.37 4.28 -8.23
N ARG A 11 -8.93 3.22 -7.54
CA ARG A 11 -9.79 2.31 -6.76
C ARG A 11 -10.13 2.88 -5.38
N TRP A 12 -9.17 3.56 -4.75
CA TRP A 12 -9.25 4.12 -3.40
C TRP A 12 -8.71 5.55 -3.37
N PRO A 13 -9.38 6.50 -4.08
CA PRO A 13 -8.91 7.88 -4.13
C PRO A 13 -8.87 8.54 -2.75
N ASP A 14 -9.75 8.13 -1.83
CA ASP A 14 -9.81 8.60 -0.45
C ASP A 14 -8.50 8.36 0.33
N LEU A 15 -7.80 7.26 0.06
CA LEU A 15 -6.52 6.95 0.73
C LEU A 15 -5.37 7.78 0.14
N PHE A 16 -5.43 8.11 -1.15
CA PHE A 16 -4.39 8.86 -1.85
C PHE A 16 -4.58 10.38 -1.75
N ASP A 17 -5.77 10.86 -1.37
CA ASP A 17 -6.06 12.30 -1.24
C ASP A 17 -5.17 12.99 -0.19
N GLN A 18 -4.79 12.26 0.87
CA GLN A 18 -3.89 12.74 1.92
C GLN A 18 -2.39 12.76 1.52
N LEU A 19 -2.04 12.31 0.31
CA LEU A 19 -0.66 12.21 -0.16
C LEU A 19 -0.33 13.31 -1.18
N ASP A 20 0.91 13.80 -1.13
CA ASP A 20 1.48 14.64 -2.17
C ASP A 20 1.83 13.81 -3.41
N ASP A 21 1.98 14.46 -4.57
CA ASP A 21 2.23 13.77 -5.84
C ASP A 21 3.47 12.86 -5.82
N GLU A 22 4.52 13.25 -5.10
CA GLU A 22 5.73 12.43 -4.92
C GLU A 22 5.43 11.16 -4.09
N GLN A 23 4.66 11.30 -3.01
CA GLN A 23 4.26 10.18 -2.15
C GLN A 23 3.32 9.23 -2.89
N LYS A 24 2.36 9.78 -3.66
CA LYS A 24 1.47 8.98 -4.51
C LYS A 24 2.26 8.16 -5.51
N GLN A 25 3.32 8.72 -6.09
CA GLN A 25 4.20 8.00 -7.02
C GLN A 25 4.96 6.86 -6.31
N ARG A 26 5.59 7.13 -5.15
CA ARG A 26 6.27 6.09 -4.37
C ARG A 26 5.36 4.94 -3.94
N VAL A 27 4.16 5.25 -3.45
CA VAL A 27 3.14 4.25 -3.08
C VAL A 27 2.73 3.44 -4.32
N SER A 28 2.55 4.10 -5.46
CA SER A 28 2.18 3.44 -6.72
C SER A 28 3.25 2.46 -7.19
N ASP A 29 4.52 2.87 -7.13
CA ASP A 29 5.68 2.03 -7.49
C ASP A 29 5.83 0.85 -6.53
N ALA A 30 5.66 1.08 -5.22
CA ALA A 30 5.67 0.01 -4.22
C ALA A 30 4.55 -1.01 -4.49
N LEU A 31 3.32 -0.55 -4.75
CA LEU A 31 2.19 -1.45 -5.06
C LEU A 31 2.39 -2.20 -6.39
N ALA A 32 3.01 -1.56 -7.39
CA ALA A 32 3.36 -2.20 -8.65
C ALA A 32 4.41 -3.30 -8.45
N ASN A 33 5.45 -3.03 -7.65
CA ASN A 33 6.50 -4.02 -7.36
C ASN A 33 5.95 -5.25 -6.62
N ASN A 34 5.18 -5.03 -5.55
CA ASN A 34 4.59 -6.15 -4.81
C ASN A 34 3.58 -6.95 -5.68
N ARG A 35 2.88 -6.31 -6.62
CA ARG A 35 2.00 -7.01 -7.59
C ARG A 35 2.79 -7.95 -8.50
N LEU A 36 4.01 -7.57 -8.92
CA LEU A 36 4.89 -8.43 -9.72
C LEU A 36 5.33 -9.67 -8.93
N GLU A 37 5.39 -9.56 -7.60
CA GLU A 37 5.65 -10.68 -6.69
C GLU A 37 4.42 -11.57 -6.44
N GLY A 38 3.29 -11.30 -7.12
CA GLY A 38 2.05 -12.07 -7.01
C GLY A 38 1.15 -11.66 -5.84
N TRP A 39 1.47 -10.56 -5.15
CA TRP A 39 0.66 -10.05 -4.06
C TRP A 39 -0.52 -9.21 -4.56
N GLU A 40 -1.71 -9.48 -4.01
CA GLU A 40 -2.91 -8.72 -4.27
C GLU A 40 -3.34 -7.91 -3.05
N PRO A 41 -2.93 -6.63 -2.93
CA PRO A 41 -3.26 -5.83 -1.77
C PRO A 41 -4.75 -5.54 -1.68
N GLY A 42 -5.32 -5.71 -0.49
CA GLY A 42 -6.63 -5.19 -0.13
C GLY A 42 -6.59 -3.69 0.20
N ARG A 43 -7.76 -3.10 0.48
CA ARG A 43 -7.86 -1.68 0.87
C ARG A 43 -7.05 -1.40 2.14
N ASP A 44 -7.14 -2.27 3.14
CA ASP A 44 -6.42 -2.14 4.41
C ASP A 44 -4.90 -2.25 4.25
N ASP A 45 -4.42 -3.07 3.29
CA ASP A 45 -2.98 -3.19 3.03
C ASP A 45 -2.42 -1.93 2.36
N VAL A 46 -3.21 -1.34 1.46
CA VAL A 46 -2.87 -0.05 0.87
C VAL A 46 -2.91 1.06 1.92
N ALA A 47 -3.86 1.04 2.84
CA ALA A 47 -3.91 2.00 3.95
C ALA A 47 -2.68 1.88 4.85
N ASP A 48 -2.28 0.66 5.25
CA ASP A 48 -1.07 0.43 6.06
C ASP A 48 0.21 0.86 5.31
N LEU A 49 0.31 0.60 4.00
CA LEU A 49 1.44 1.05 3.20
C LEU A 49 1.51 2.59 3.14
N ILE A 50 0.37 3.25 3.01
CA ILE A 50 0.29 4.71 2.98
C ILE A 50 0.65 5.29 4.35
N ASP A 51 0.17 4.70 5.45
CA ASP A 51 0.54 5.12 6.81
C ASP A 51 2.05 4.96 7.05
N ARG A 52 2.69 3.95 6.44
CA ARG A 52 4.15 3.78 6.46
C ARG A 52 4.86 4.89 5.68
N GLU A 53 4.41 5.20 4.48
CA GLU A 53 4.99 6.29 3.67
C GLU A 53 4.78 7.67 4.28
N LEU A 54 3.70 7.86 5.05
CA LEU A 54 3.45 9.06 5.85
C LEU A 54 4.25 9.09 7.16
N GLY A 55 4.95 8.01 7.51
CA GLY A 55 5.69 7.89 8.76
C GLY A 55 4.82 7.78 10.01
N ARG A 56 3.52 7.46 9.86
CA ARG A 56 2.61 7.18 10.97
C ARG A 56 2.90 5.83 11.61
N ILE A 57 3.37 4.87 10.81
CA ILE A 57 3.85 3.57 11.28
C ILE A 57 5.27 3.31 10.79
N ASP A 58 6.07 2.63 11.61
CA ASP A 58 7.40 2.19 11.20
C ASP A 58 7.32 0.91 10.35
N THR A 59 8.39 0.61 9.61
CA THR A 59 8.49 -0.63 8.82
C THR A 59 8.29 -1.87 9.68
N ALA A 60 8.74 -1.86 10.95
CA ALA A 60 8.51 -2.98 11.87
C ALA A 60 7.01 -3.22 12.17
N GLU A 61 6.24 -2.15 12.34
CA GLU A 61 4.79 -2.21 12.58
C GLU A 61 4.04 -2.62 11.31
N TYR A 62 4.45 -2.11 10.15
CA TYR A 62 3.92 -2.54 8.86
C TYR A 62 4.11 -4.05 8.66
N ILE A 63 5.32 -4.57 8.90
CA ILE A 63 5.60 -6.02 8.79
C ILE A 63 4.75 -6.82 9.77
N ARG A 64 4.58 -6.33 11.01
CA ARG A 64 3.73 -7.00 12.02
C ARG A 64 2.28 -7.13 11.55
N ARG A 65 1.71 -6.07 10.98
CA ARG A 65 0.33 -6.04 10.46
C ARG A 65 0.19 -6.94 9.24
N THR A 66 1.11 -6.86 8.28
CA THR A 66 1.11 -7.68 7.08
C THR A 66 1.28 -9.17 7.41
N LEU A 67 2.20 -9.53 8.32
CA LEU A 67 2.36 -10.91 8.77
C LEU A 67 1.15 -11.44 9.54
N SER A 68 0.53 -10.61 10.38
CA SER A 68 -0.70 -11.00 11.11
C SER A 68 -1.85 -11.29 10.14
N LYS A 69 -1.96 -10.52 9.04
CA LYS A 69 -2.97 -10.72 7.99
C LYS A 69 -2.66 -11.93 7.10
N VAL A 70 -1.40 -12.12 6.70
CA VAL A 70 -0.95 -13.28 5.90
C VAL A 70 -1.14 -14.59 6.65
N THR A 71 -0.91 -14.61 7.96
CA THR A 71 -1.08 -15.81 8.79
C THR A 71 -2.55 -16.18 9.04
N GLY A 72 -3.51 -15.32 8.63
CA GLY A 72 -4.95 -15.64 8.61
C GLY A 72 -5.40 -16.52 7.44
N GLY A 73 -4.51 -16.79 6.47
CA GLY A 73 -4.72 -17.74 5.38
C GLY A 73 -3.97 -19.05 5.62
N GLY A 74 -4.44 -19.87 6.57
CA GLY A 74 -3.92 -21.23 6.74
C GLY A 74 -4.28 -22.13 5.55
N PRO A 75 -3.42 -23.10 5.17
CA PRO A 75 -3.73 -24.08 4.14
C PRO A 75 -4.87 -25.00 4.63
N ALA A 76 -5.90 -25.14 3.81
CA ALA A 76 -6.92 -26.19 3.94
C ALA A 76 -6.78 -27.16 2.76
#